data_AF-A0A7W0RNM4-F1
#
_entry.id   AF-A0A7W0RNM4-F1
#
_cell.length_a   1.000
_cell.length_b   1.000
_cell.length_c   1.000
_cell.angle_alpha   90.00
_cell.angle_beta   90.00
_cell.angle_gamma   90.00
#
_symmetry.space_group_name_H-M   'P 1'
#
loop_
_entity.id
_entity.type
_entity.pdbx_description
1 polymer ?
#
loop_
_entity_poly.entity_id
_entity_poly.type
_entity_poly.pdbx_seq_one_letter_code
_entity_poly.pdbx_strand_id
1 'polypeptide(L)'
;MPAGPPVTALRRLWQPCRFSKSLAAIVAAILLVGCSQDEAIVVETVPKDEAARTDALKPKPPSDRMLAAIVPHGGTAFFFKLTGSIDEVAELRPEFLNLLKSVTFENGQPQWVLPSGWTQSAGTGMRIATITVPGDSANELSVTSLTAPDGDLAAYRLENVNRWRKQMGLSPIDADRLETAEDPRGEIFTFKLANGTDVTLVDFAGHFEGGMMAPFAGQAGSG
;
A
#
# COMPACT_ATOMS: atom_id res chain seq x y z
N MET A 1 -9.44 -76.49 -24.49
CA MET A 1 -9.82 -76.85 -25.87
C MET A 1 -11.19 -77.53 -25.83
N PRO A 2 -11.97 -77.42 -26.92
CA PRO A 2 -13.34 -76.90 -26.99
C PRO A 2 -14.37 -78.06 -26.87
N ALA A 3 -15.66 -78.02 -27.17
CA ALA A 3 -16.53 -77.14 -27.93
C ALA A 3 -17.98 -77.49 -27.53
N GLY A 4 -18.93 -76.58 -27.76
CA GLY A 4 -20.36 -76.89 -27.73
C GLY A 4 -21.12 -76.07 -28.77
N PRO A 5 -21.66 -76.70 -29.83
CA PRO A 5 -22.63 -76.13 -30.75
C PRO A 5 -24.06 -76.62 -30.34
N PRO A 6 -25.09 -76.57 -31.20
CA PRO A 6 -25.70 -75.38 -31.79
C PRO A 6 -27.24 -75.32 -31.54
N VAL A 7 -27.82 -74.14 -31.81
CA VAL A 7 -29.06 -73.92 -32.59
C VAL A 7 -30.42 -74.45 -32.07
N THR A 8 -31.22 -73.48 -31.61
CA THR A 8 -32.54 -73.07 -32.15
C THR A 8 -33.82 -73.90 -31.92
N ALA A 9 -34.88 -73.12 -31.69
CA ALA A 9 -36.27 -73.28 -32.13
C ALA A 9 -37.29 -73.53 -31.03
N LEU A 10 -38.07 -72.47 -30.79
CA LEU A 10 -39.34 -72.44 -30.09
C LEU A 10 -40.29 -73.53 -30.61
N ARG A 11 -41.09 -74.09 -29.71
CA ARG A 11 -42.53 -74.33 -29.95
C ARG A 11 -43.26 -74.48 -28.62
N ARG A 12 -44.10 -73.46 -28.34
CA ARG A 12 -45.00 -73.37 -27.19
C ARG A 12 -46.16 -74.36 -27.36
N LEU A 13 -46.50 -75.11 -26.31
CA LEU A 13 -47.85 -75.63 -26.12
C LEU A 13 -48.26 -75.53 -24.63
N TRP A 14 -48.95 -74.41 -24.36
CA TRP A 14 -50.11 -74.20 -23.47
C TRP A 14 -50.42 -75.24 -22.37
N GLN A 15 -50.29 -74.86 -21.09
CA GLN A 15 -51.33 -74.31 -20.18
C GLN A 15 -52.10 -75.40 -19.40
N PRO A 16 -52.39 -75.17 -18.09
CA PRO A 16 -53.61 -74.46 -17.75
C PRO A 16 -53.53 -73.47 -16.58
N CYS A 17 -54.53 -72.58 -16.60
CA CYS A 17 -54.84 -71.50 -15.67
C CYS A 17 -54.96 -71.93 -14.21
N ARG A 18 -54.58 -71.03 -13.28
CA ARG A 18 -55.54 -70.11 -12.61
C ARG A 18 -54.87 -69.22 -11.54
N PHE A 19 -55.36 -67.98 -11.50
CA PHE A 19 -55.30 -66.97 -10.43
C PHE A 19 -53.96 -66.26 -10.13
N SER A 20 -53.96 -64.92 -10.25
CA SER A 20 -53.65 -63.96 -9.16
C SER A 20 -53.03 -62.63 -9.65
N LYS A 21 -53.51 -61.51 -9.06
CA LYS A 21 -52.86 -60.18 -8.90
C LYS A 21 -52.50 -59.35 -10.15
N SER A 22 -53.50 -58.62 -10.66
CA SER A 22 -53.33 -57.38 -11.45
C SER A 22 -53.00 -56.24 -10.47
N LEU A 23 -51.88 -55.51 -10.47
CA LEU A 23 -51.02 -54.99 -11.54
C LEU A 23 -51.77 -54.07 -12.52
N ALA A 24 -52.34 -52.98 -12.01
CA ALA A 24 -52.88 -51.90 -12.83
C ALA A 24 -52.59 -50.51 -12.23
N ALA A 25 -51.47 -50.36 -11.50
CA ALA A 25 -51.04 -49.08 -10.92
C ALA A 25 -49.53 -48.78 -11.16
N ILE A 26 -48.87 -49.50 -12.07
CA ILE A 26 -47.44 -49.30 -12.41
C ILE A 26 -47.32 -48.72 -13.83
N VAL A 27 -48.01 -47.60 -14.05
CA VAL A 27 -47.79 -46.70 -15.22
C VAL A 27 -47.26 -45.32 -14.74
N ALA A 28 -46.98 -45.18 -13.44
CA ALA A 28 -46.57 -43.93 -12.81
C ALA A 28 -45.06 -43.81 -12.51
N ALA A 29 -44.18 -44.60 -13.14
CA ALA A 29 -42.84 -44.82 -12.55
C ALA A 29 -41.59 -44.53 -13.39
N ILE A 30 -41.62 -44.18 -14.68
CA ILE A 30 -40.37 -43.94 -15.42
C ILE A 30 -40.56 -42.84 -16.49
N LEU A 31 -39.66 -41.84 -16.48
CA LEU A 31 -39.40 -40.81 -17.52
C LEU A 31 -39.94 -39.39 -17.29
N LEU A 32 -39.93 -38.89 -16.06
CA LEU A 32 -39.56 -37.48 -15.82
C LEU A 32 -38.09 -37.45 -15.38
N VAL A 33 -37.22 -37.36 -16.38
CA VAL A 33 -35.80 -37.04 -16.21
C VAL A 33 -35.72 -35.56 -15.81
N GLY A 34 -35.12 -35.29 -14.65
CA GLY A 34 -34.67 -33.94 -14.29
C GLY A 34 -35.04 -33.51 -12.88
N CYS A 35 -34.21 -33.89 -11.91
CA CYS A 35 -33.93 -33.10 -10.70
C CYS A 35 -32.48 -33.37 -10.32
N SER A 36 -31.59 -32.45 -10.69
CA SER A 36 -30.25 -32.30 -10.15
C SER A 36 -30.36 -32.04 -8.65
N GLN A 37 -29.66 -32.81 -7.82
CA GLN A 37 -29.44 -32.42 -6.43
C GLN A 37 -28.17 -31.58 -6.41
N ASP A 38 -28.37 -30.29 -6.19
CA ASP A 38 -27.32 -29.32 -5.92
C ASP A 38 -26.44 -29.82 -4.76
N GLU A 39 -25.14 -29.77 -4.98
CA GLU A 39 -24.11 -30.08 -4.00
C GLU A 39 -24.30 -29.15 -2.80
N ALA A 40 -24.80 -29.70 -1.69
CA ALA A 40 -24.98 -28.93 -0.47
C ALA A 40 -23.60 -28.49 0.04
N ILE A 41 -23.34 -27.18 0.02
CA ILE A 41 -22.16 -26.56 0.62
C ILE A 41 -22.14 -26.95 2.10
N VAL A 42 -21.23 -27.85 2.48
CA VAL A 42 -20.92 -28.09 3.89
C VAL A 42 -20.18 -26.85 4.38
N VAL A 43 -20.91 -25.98 5.07
CA VAL A 43 -20.32 -24.86 5.80
C VAL A 43 -19.58 -25.44 7.00
N GLU A 44 -18.29 -25.72 6.81
CA GLU A 44 -17.41 -25.96 7.93
C GLU A 44 -17.23 -24.65 8.70
N THR A 45 -17.78 -24.60 9.90
CA THR A 45 -17.44 -23.56 10.87
C THR A 45 -15.99 -23.79 11.29
N VAL A 46 -15.05 -23.12 10.60
CA VAL A 46 -13.65 -23.04 11.03
C VAL A 46 -13.64 -22.46 12.45
N PRO A 47 -13.10 -23.16 13.45
CA PRO A 47 -12.89 -22.59 14.77
C PRO A 47 -12.01 -21.36 14.60
N LYS A 48 -12.63 -20.20 14.79
CA LYS A 48 -11.97 -18.91 14.84
C LYS A 48 -11.10 -18.94 16.10
N ASP A 49 -9.82 -19.29 15.95
CA ASP A 49 -8.85 -19.13 17.02
C ASP A 49 -8.81 -17.66 17.43
N GLU A 50 -9.56 -17.31 18.48
CA GLU A 50 -9.65 -15.96 18.99
C GLU A 50 -8.29 -15.47 19.50
N ALA A 51 -7.44 -16.38 19.94
CA ALA A 51 -6.06 -16.12 20.33
C ALA A 51 -5.17 -15.67 19.15
N ALA A 52 -5.37 -16.21 17.94
CA ALA A 52 -4.64 -15.76 16.76
C ALA A 52 -5.13 -14.36 16.30
N ARG A 53 -6.39 -14.01 16.59
CA ARG A 53 -6.91 -12.67 16.32
C ARG A 53 -6.43 -11.64 17.32
N THR A 54 -6.30 -11.97 18.61
CA THR A 54 -5.85 -11.00 19.61
C THR A 54 -4.39 -10.59 19.40
N ASP A 55 -3.53 -11.47 18.87
CA ASP A 55 -2.16 -11.09 18.48
C ASP A 55 -2.11 -10.30 17.16
N ALA A 56 -2.98 -10.60 16.20
CA ALA A 56 -3.11 -9.82 14.96
C ALA A 56 -3.76 -8.43 15.15
N LEU A 57 -4.43 -8.18 16.29
CA LEU A 57 -5.02 -6.88 16.64
C LEU A 57 -4.06 -5.96 17.42
N LYS A 58 -2.90 -6.44 17.86
CA LYS A 58 -1.89 -5.56 18.45
C LYS A 58 -1.27 -4.72 17.33
N PRO A 59 -1.22 -3.38 17.45
CA PRO A 59 -0.49 -2.56 16.50
C PRO A 59 0.93 -3.08 16.40
N LYS A 60 1.37 -3.43 15.19
CA LYS A 60 2.77 -3.78 14.95
C LYS A 60 3.62 -2.56 15.34
N PRO A 61 4.75 -2.75 16.04
CA PRO A 61 5.63 -1.63 16.36
C PRO A 61 6.20 -1.05 15.06
N PRO A 62 6.39 0.28 14.95
CA PRO A 62 6.98 0.91 13.76
C PRO A 62 8.24 0.18 13.27
N SER A 63 8.29 -0.09 11.96
CA SER A 63 9.45 -0.72 11.31
C SER A 63 10.29 0.27 10.51
N ASP A 64 9.66 1.36 10.07
CA ASP A 64 10.22 2.29 9.12
C ASP A 64 10.26 3.68 9.72
N ARG A 65 11.21 4.49 9.25
CA ARG A 65 11.30 5.90 9.58
C ARG A 65 11.50 6.74 8.33
N MET A 66 10.86 7.90 8.31
CA MET A 66 10.92 8.87 7.24
C MET A 66 11.46 10.19 7.77
N LEU A 67 12.58 10.62 7.22
CA LEU A 67 13.03 12.01 7.29
C LEU A 67 12.64 12.69 5.98
N ALA A 68 11.80 13.71 6.06
CA ALA A 68 11.46 14.49 4.89
C ALA A 68 11.37 15.97 5.20
N ALA A 69 11.62 16.83 4.21
CA ALA A 69 11.48 18.26 4.38
C ALA A 69 10.83 18.92 3.19
N ILE A 70 10.12 20.02 3.45
CA ILE A 70 9.52 20.90 2.46
C ILE A 70 10.27 22.24 2.56
N VAL A 71 10.92 22.63 1.47
CA VAL A 71 11.63 23.90 1.33
C VAL A 71 10.93 24.71 0.21
N PRO A 72 10.08 25.68 0.55
CA PRO A 72 9.41 26.52 -0.42
C PRO A 72 10.33 27.61 -0.99
N HIS A 73 10.29 27.80 -2.31
CA HIS A 73 10.96 28.91 -2.98
C HIS A 73 10.28 29.24 -4.31
N GLY A 74 9.91 30.51 -4.52
CA GLY A 74 9.39 30.99 -5.81
C GLY A 74 8.10 30.31 -6.30
N GLY A 75 7.22 29.84 -5.42
CA GLY A 75 6.01 29.09 -5.77
C GLY A 75 6.22 27.58 -6.02
N THR A 76 7.47 27.13 -5.93
CA THR A 76 7.87 25.72 -5.99
C THR A 76 8.16 25.21 -4.58
N ALA A 77 7.77 23.98 -4.29
CA ALA A 77 8.21 23.24 -3.11
C ALA A 77 9.30 22.25 -3.51
N PHE A 78 10.44 22.32 -2.83
CA PHE A 78 11.52 21.36 -2.93
C PHE A 78 11.41 20.36 -1.77
N PHE A 79 11.29 19.09 -2.12
CA PHE A 79 11.12 18.00 -1.18
C PHE A 79 12.42 17.22 -1.06
N PHE A 80 12.96 17.13 0.15
CA PHE A 80 14.06 16.24 0.50
C PHE A 80 13.43 15.05 1.21
N LYS A 81 13.64 13.82 0.74
CA LYS A 81 13.00 12.65 1.34
C LYS A 81 13.94 11.47 1.41
N LEU A 82 14.05 10.91 2.61
CA LEU A 82 14.79 9.71 2.98
C LEU A 82 13.85 8.80 3.78
N THR A 83 13.78 7.52 3.42
CA THR A 83 12.92 6.54 4.11
C THR A 83 13.62 5.20 4.12
N GLY A 84 13.58 4.49 5.24
CA GLY A 84 14.28 3.23 5.44
C GLY A 84 14.03 2.67 6.84
N SER A 85 14.92 1.79 7.29
CA SER A 85 14.88 1.17 8.62
C SER A 85 14.83 2.23 9.72
N ILE A 86 14.06 1.93 10.79
CA ILE A 86 13.85 2.86 11.90
C ILE A 86 15.16 3.35 12.52
N ASP A 87 16.11 2.45 12.76
CA ASP A 87 17.37 2.76 13.46
C ASP A 87 18.35 3.49 12.54
N GLU A 88 18.52 2.98 11.32
CA GLU A 88 19.45 3.58 10.34
C GLU A 88 19.06 5.03 10.01
N VAL A 89 17.76 5.28 9.75
CA VAL A 89 17.29 6.62 9.44
C VAL A 89 17.29 7.53 10.67
N ALA A 90 17.10 6.99 11.88
CA ALA A 90 17.19 7.76 13.12
C ALA A 90 18.58 8.40 13.29
N GLU A 91 19.63 7.62 13.03
CA GLU A 91 21.01 8.05 13.15
C GLU A 91 21.38 9.15 12.16
N LEU A 92 20.69 9.21 11.01
CA LEU A 92 20.95 10.18 9.95
C LEU A 92 20.32 11.56 10.20
N ARG A 93 19.44 11.71 11.21
CA ARG A 93 18.74 12.98 11.49
C ARG A 93 19.67 14.18 11.63
N PRO A 94 20.80 14.14 12.38
CA PRO A 94 21.67 15.30 12.54
C PRO A 94 22.27 15.77 11.21
N GLU A 95 22.75 14.84 10.38
CA GLU A 95 23.35 15.16 9.09
C GLU A 95 22.29 15.63 8.07
N PHE A 96 21.10 15.02 8.10
CA PHE A 96 19.96 15.48 7.31
C PHE A 96 19.59 16.93 7.67
N LEU A 97 19.52 17.27 8.96
CA LEU A 97 19.23 18.63 9.40
C LEU A 97 20.35 19.61 9.03
N ASN A 98 21.62 19.19 9.11
CA ASN A 98 22.75 20.02 8.68
C ASN A 98 22.70 20.32 7.18
N LEU A 99 22.40 19.30 6.36
CA LEU A 99 22.18 19.46 4.93
C LEU A 99 21.08 20.49 4.67
N LEU A 100 19.92 20.37 5.32
CA LEU A 100 18.81 21.31 5.15
C LEU A 100 19.17 22.74 5.56
N LYS A 101 19.90 22.91 6.67
CA LYS A 101 20.36 24.24 7.13
C LYS A 101 21.34 24.90 6.17
N SER A 102 22.04 24.11 5.36
CA SER A 102 22.96 24.62 4.33
C SER A 102 22.26 25.06 3.04
N VAL A 103 20.95 24.83 2.92
CA VAL A 103 20.23 25.11 1.67
C VAL A 103 20.25 26.61 1.37
N THR A 104 20.74 26.92 0.17
CA THR A 104 20.69 28.24 -0.45
C THR A 104 20.01 28.11 -1.82
N PHE A 105 19.76 29.24 -2.49
CA PHE A 105 19.13 29.25 -3.80
C PHE A 105 19.96 30.05 -4.80
N GLU A 106 20.25 29.44 -5.94
CA GLU A 106 20.94 30.07 -7.06
C GLU A 106 20.09 29.87 -8.32
N ASN A 107 19.72 30.97 -8.99
CA ASN A 107 18.85 30.95 -10.18
C ASN A 107 17.53 30.16 -9.96
N GLY A 108 16.97 30.24 -8.75
CA GLY A 108 15.74 29.53 -8.37
C GLY A 108 15.91 28.03 -8.10
N GLN A 109 17.13 27.50 -8.17
CA GLN A 109 17.44 26.10 -7.84
C GLN A 109 18.12 26.00 -6.48
N PRO A 110 17.72 25.03 -5.63
CA PRO A 110 18.36 24.81 -4.34
C PRO A 110 19.80 24.31 -4.54
N GLN A 111 20.72 24.88 -3.77
CA GLN A 111 22.08 24.37 -3.57
C GLN A 111 22.23 23.94 -2.11
N TRP A 112 23.09 22.97 -1.84
CA TRP A 112 23.34 22.47 -0.49
C TRP A 112 24.78 21.98 -0.35
N VAL A 113 25.23 21.87 0.89
CA VAL A 113 26.49 21.25 1.26
C VAL A 113 26.21 19.81 1.69
N LEU A 114 26.85 18.84 1.03
CA LEU A 114 26.74 17.44 1.41
C LEU A 114 27.53 17.17 2.70
N PRO A 115 26.96 16.40 3.65
CA PRO A 115 27.72 15.85 4.76
C PRO A 115 28.89 14.98 4.29
N SER A 116 29.88 14.79 5.16
CA SER A 116 31.07 14.00 4.85
C SER A 116 30.70 12.56 4.45
N GLY A 117 31.27 12.08 3.34
CA GLY A 117 31.02 10.74 2.81
C GLY A 117 29.76 10.58 1.96
N TRP A 118 28.85 11.57 1.98
CA TRP A 118 27.66 11.55 1.14
C TRP A 118 28.05 11.86 -0.31
N THR A 119 27.37 11.21 -1.25
CA THR A 119 27.59 11.43 -2.69
C THR A 119 26.28 11.76 -3.37
N GLN A 120 26.32 12.44 -4.52
CA GLN A 120 25.12 12.76 -5.26
C GLN A 120 25.26 12.47 -6.74
N SER A 121 24.14 12.12 -7.36
CA SER A 121 23.94 12.09 -8.79
C SER A 121 22.89 13.11 -9.19
N ALA A 122 23.10 13.75 -10.34
CA ALA A 122 22.12 14.67 -10.90
C ALA A 122 20.88 13.88 -11.34
N GLY A 123 19.70 14.41 -11.02
CA GLY A 123 18.43 13.90 -11.51
C GLY A 123 17.96 14.61 -12.78
N THR A 124 16.81 14.21 -13.29
CA THR A 124 16.13 14.87 -14.41
C THR A 124 14.63 15.02 -14.13
N GLY A 125 14.01 16.05 -14.72
CA GLY A 125 12.58 16.33 -14.53
C GLY A 125 12.26 16.71 -13.08
N MET A 126 11.24 16.08 -12.50
CA MET A 126 10.79 16.40 -11.14
C MET A 126 11.77 15.97 -10.06
N ARG A 127 12.60 14.96 -10.30
CA ARG A 127 13.67 14.56 -9.36
C ARG A 127 14.96 15.21 -9.83
N ILE A 128 15.43 16.21 -9.09
CA ILE A 128 16.58 17.04 -9.48
C ILE A 128 17.90 16.49 -8.95
N ALA A 129 17.86 15.67 -7.88
CA ALA A 129 19.03 14.98 -7.37
C ALA A 129 18.64 13.68 -6.66
N THR A 130 19.58 12.73 -6.67
CA THR A 130 19.59 11.57 -5.78
C THR A 130 20.90 11.62 -5.00
N ILE A 131 20.78 11.62 -3.67
CA ILE A 131 21.91 11.66 -2.75
C ILE A 131 22.01 10.28 -2.08
N THR A 132 23.17 9.64 -2.25
CA THR A 132 23.48 8.36 -1.61
C THR A 132 24.10 8.63 -0.25
N VAL A 133 23.47 8.06 0.78
CA VAL A 133 23.91 8.17 2.16
C VAL A 133 24.86 7.02 2.50
N PRO A 134 25.96 7.25 3.25
CA PRO A 134 26.83 6.18 3.72
C PRO A 134 26.08 5.19 4.62
N GLY A 135 26.32 3.90 4.43
CA GLY A 135 25.73 2.83 5.25
C GLY A 135 25.71 1.50 4.53
N ASP A 136 25.36 0.44 5.27
CA ASP A 136 25.22 -0.92 4.72
C ASP A 136 23.93 -1.08 3.90
N SER A 137 22.93 -0.25 4.18
CA SER A 137 21.71 -0.13 3.39
C SER A 137 21.87 0.97 2.36
N ALA A 138 21.46 0.70 1.11
CA ALA A 138 21.45 1.66 0.02
C ALA A 138 20.31 2.70 0.18
N ASN A 139 20.26 3.37 1.35
CA ASN A 139 19.29 4.41 1.62
C ASN A 139 19.60 5.64 0.74
N GLU A 140 18.63 6.03 -0.07
CA GLU A 140 18.72 7.20 -0.94
C GLU A 140 17.87 8.34 -0.42
N LEU A 141 18.48 9.53 -0.35
CA LEU A 141 17.76 10.78 -0.20
C LEU A 141 17.43 11.32 -1.59
N SER A 142 16.15 11.41 -1.90
CA SER A 142 15.67 12.03 -3.15
C SER A 142 15.35 13.50 -2.95
N VAL A 143 15.75 14.33 -3.92
CA VAL A 143 15.36 15.75 -3.98
C VAL A 143 14.44 15.94 -5.17
N THR A 144 13.20 16.35 -4.92
CA THR A 144 12.19 16.56 -5.97
C THR A 144 11.60 17.96 -5.91
N SER A 145 11.30 18.56 -7.06
CA SER A 145 10.67 19.88 -7.17
C SER A 145 9.28 19.76 -7.77
N LEU A 146 8.26 20.34 -7.10
CA LEU A 146 6.91 20.46 -7.63
C LEU A 146 6.36 21.87 -7.41
N THR A 147 5.72 22.41 -8.44
CA THR A 147 5.01 23.69 -8.35
C THR A 147 3.69 23.49 -7.60
N ALA A 148 3.38 24.39 -6.67
CA ALA A 148 2.09 24.39 -5.99
C ALA A 148 0.98 24.73 -7.02
N PRO A 149 -0.05 23.88 -7.20
CA PRO A 149 -1.08 24.04 -8.24
C PRO A 149 -1.74 25.43 -8.29
N ASP A 150 -1.96 26.05 -7.13
CA ASP A 150 -2.64 27.34 -7.00
C ASP A 150 -1.76 28.43 -6.35
N GLY A 151 -0.46 28.18 -6.23
CA GLY A 151 0.48 29.07 -5.52
C GLY A 151 0.31 29.12 -3.99
N ASP A 152 -0.72 28.47 -3.43
CA ASP A 152 -0.90 28.34 -1.98
C ASP A 152 0.06 27.29 -1.39
N LEU A 153 1.24 27.76 -0.99
CA LEU A 153 2.27 26.93 -0.38
C LEU A 153 1.91 26.44 1.04
N ALA A 154 1.00 27.10 1.75
CA ALA A 154 0.62 26.72 3.11
C ALA A 154 -0.33 25.52 3.10
N ALA A 155 -1.40 25.59 2.29
CA ALA A 155 -2.29 24.46 2.07
C ALA A 155 -1.53 23.28 1.46
N TYR A 156 -0.68 23.56 0.46
CA TYR A 156 0.14 22.54 -0.17
C TYR A 156 1.07 21.86 0.83
N ARG A 157 1.73 22.61 1.73
CA ARG A 157 2.55 22.05 2.81
C ARG A 157 1.75 21.06 3.66
N LEU A 158 0.57 21.46 4.15
CA LEU A 158 -0.27 20.60 5.00
C LEU A 158 -0.71 19.31 4.30
N GLU A 159 -1.16 19.41 3.06
CA GLU A 159 -1.55 18.25 2.25
C GLU A 159 -0.39 17.26 2.06
N ASN A 160 0.80 17.78 1.78
CA ASN A 160 1.99 16.95 1.59
C ASN A 160 2.40 16.25 2.88
N VAL A 161 2.38 16.96 4.03
CA VAL A 161 2.65 16.36 5.34
C VAL A 161 1.64 15.26 5.66
N ASN A 162 0.35 15.52 5.50
CA ASN A 162 -0.69 14.52 5.75
C ASN A 162 -0.61 13.32 4.79
N ARG A 163 -0.17 13.54 3.56
CA ARG A 163 0.10 12.46 2.61
C ARG A 163 1.25 11.58 3.07
N TRP A 164 2.32 12.14 3.61
CA TRP A 164 3.43 11.37 4.19
C TRP A 164 3.01 10.64 5.47
N ARG A 165 2.21 11.29 6.34
CA ARG A 165 1.64 10.64 7.52
C ARG A 165 0.83 9.40 7.12
N LYS A 166 -0.02 9.51 6.10
CA LYS A 166 -0.74 8.36 5.53
C LYS A 166 0.19 7.25 5.03
N GLN A 167 1.27 7.60 4.32
CA GLN A 167 2.27 6.62 3.86
C GLN A 167 2.97 5.88 5.00
N MET A 168 3.01 6.48 6.19
CA MET A 168 3.59 5.90 7.41
C MET A 168 2.54 5.26 8.32
N GLY A 169 1.26 5.21 7.92
CA GLY A 169 0.16 4.70 8.75
C GLY A 169 -0.23 5.61 9.92
N LEU A 170 0.13 6.89 9.87
CA LEU A 170 -0.15 7.89 10.90
C LEU A 170 -1.44 8.67 10.59
N SER A 171 -2.16 9.07 11.64
CA SER A 171 -3.34 9.94 11.51
C SER A 171 -2.97 11.32 10.99
N PRO A 172 -3.81 11.96 10.17
CA PRO A 172 -3.56 13.33 9.69
C PRO A 172 -3.59 14.34 10.86
N ILE A 173 -3.01 15.52 10.61
CA ILE A 173 -3.00 16.68 11.50
C ILE A 173 -3.70 17.86 10.84
N ASP A 174 -4.00 18.88 11.64
CA ASP A 174 -4.48 20.18 11.18
C ASP A 174 -3.33 21.18 10.95
N ALA A 175 -3.68 22.37 10.46
CA ALA A 175 -2.74 23.45 10.22
C ALA A 175 -2.10 23.95 11.52
N ASP A 176 -2.88 24.08 12.59
CA ASP A 176 -2.41 24.60 13.88
C ASP A 176 -1.24 23.78 14.43
N ARG A 177 -1.28 22.45 14.26
CA ARG A 177 -0.18 21.57 14.64
C ARG A 177 1.10 21.83 13.85
N LEU A 178 1.01 22.22 12.57
CA LEU A 178 2.19 22.58 11.77
C LEU A 178 2.79 23.92 12.19
N GLU A 179 1.95 24.92 12.42
CA GLU A 179 2.40 26.28 12.75
C GLU A 179 3.07 26.36 14.13
N THR A 180 2.72 25.44 15.04
CA THR A 180 3.24 25.41 16.41
C THR A 180 4.38 24.40 16.63
N ALA A 181 4.87 23.78 15.56
CA ALA A 181 5.89 22.73 15.62
C ALA A 181 7.32 23.28 15.74
N GLU A 182 7.71 23.69 16.95
CA GLU A 182 9.00 24.35 17.21
C GLU A 182 10.07 23.45 17.88
N ASP A 183 9.70 22.25 18.36
CA ASP A 183 10.67 21.35 19.01
C ASP A 183 11.61 20.71 17.97
N PRO A 184 12.92 20.98 18.01
CA PRO A 184 13.89 20.37 17.10
C PRO A 184 14.03 18.85 17.25
N ARG A 185 13.43 18.24 18.27
CA ARG A 185 13.35 16.78 18.47
C ARG A 185 11.97 16.21 18.19
N GLY A 186 11.00 17.05 17.86
CA GLY A 186 9.64 16.62 17.53
C GLY A 186 9.54 15.90 16.19
N GLU A 187 8.41 15.23 15.99
CA GLU A 187 8.03 14.61 14.71
C GLU A 187 7.88 15.63 13.57
N ILE A 188 7.70 16.91 13.91
CA ILE A 188 7.61 18.03 13.00
C ILE A 188 8.44 19.16 13.63
N PHE A 189 9.26 19.80 12.82
CA PHE A 189 10.08 20.93 13.22
C PHE A 189 10.14 21.95 12.10
N THR A 190 9.73 23.18 12.37
CA THR A 190 9.84 24.30 11.42
C THR A 190 10.95 25.24 11.84
N PHE A 191 11.81 25.63 10.89
CA PHE A 191 12.89 26.60 11.12
C PHE A 191 13.13 27.48 9.90
N LYS A 192 13.76 28.64 10.12
CA LYS A 192 14.08 29.59 9.04
C LYS A 192 15.50 29.40 8.50
N LEU A 193 15.63 29.39 7.18
CA LEU A 193 16.92 29.55 6.49
C LEU A 193 17.39 31.02 6.56
N ALA A 194 18.64 31.27 6.19
CA ALA A 194 19.24 32.61 6.20
C ALA A 194 18.49 33.64 5.33
N ASN A 195 17.79 33.18 4.29
CA ASN A 195 16.97 34.00 3.40
C ASN A 195 15.53 34.22 3.92
N GLY A 196 15.19 33.71 5.11
CA GLY A 196 13.86 33.81 5.71
C GLY A 196 12.86 32.74 5.30
N THR A 197 13.21 31.82 4.39
CA THR A 197 12.37 30.69 3.99
C THR A 197 12.10 29.77 5.19
N ASP A 198 10.83 29.46 5.45
CA ASP A 198 10.42 28.45 6.42
C ASP A 198 10.58 27.04 5.84
N VAL A 199 11.41 26.23 6.50
CA VAL A 199 11.60 24.82 6.20
C VAL A 199 10.80 24.00 7.19
N THR A 200 9.97 23.09 6.69
CA THR A 200 9.26 22.12 7.52
C THR A 200 9.94 20.77 7.39
N LEU A 201 10.61 20.34 8.46
CA LEU A 201 11.16 19.00 8.63
C LEU A 201 10.13 18.10 9.30
N VAL A 202 9.99 16.88 8.81
CA VAL A 202 9.24 15.79 9.46
C VAL A 202 10.14 14.62 9.77
N ASP A 203 9.79 13.91 10.84
CA ASP A 203 10.47 12.73 11.33
C ASP A 203 9.42 11.75 11.85
N PHE A 204 8.97 10.90 10.94
CA PHE A 204 7.86 9.99 11.18
C PHE A 204 8.38 8.58 11.34
N ALA A 205 8.02 7.94 12.46
CA ALA A 205 8.18 6.51 12.65
C ALA A 205 6.82 5.83 12.43
N GLY A 206 6.78 4.78 11.62
CA GLY A 206 5.55 4.06 11.33
C GLY A 206 5.79 2.83 10.46
N HIS A 207 4.79 2.54 9.63
CA HIS A 207 4.86 1.47 8.63
C HIS A 207 4.80 2.07 7.26
N PHE A 208 5.91 2.00 6.54
CA PHE A 208 5.95 2.57 5.20
C PHE A 208 5.22 1.65 4.23
N GLU A 209 4.01 2.06 3.84
CA GLU A 209 3.28 1.41 2.76
C GLU A 209 3.74 2.01 1.44
N GLY A 210 4.70 1.33 0.80
CA GLY A 210 5.22 1.71 -0.51
C GLY A 210 4.10 1.86 -1.54
N GLY A 211 3.94 3.08 -2.05
CA GLY A 211 3.16 3.38 -3.24
C GLY A 211 4.08 3.92 -4.33
N MET A 212 3.85 3.53 -5.58
CA MET A 212 4.40 4.22 -6.75
C MET A 212 4.20 5.74 -6.59
N MET A 213 5.08 6.53 -7.24
CA MET A 213 4.91 7.97 -7.44
C MET A 213 3.43 8.34 -7.59
N ALA A 214 3.02 9.42 -6.91
CA ALA A 214 1.63 9.80 -6.83
C ALA A 214 0.97 9.89 -8.22
N PRO A 215 -0.32 9.54 -8.35
CA PRO A 215 -1.17 10.27 -9.28
C PRO A 215 -1.33 11.66 -8.65
N PHE A 216 -0.44 12.60 -9.01
CA PHE A 216 -0.63 14.00 -8.67
C PHE A 216 -1.71 14.59 -9.58
N ALA A 217 -2.96 14.24 -9.32
CA ALA A 217 -4.15 14.94 -9.76
C ALA A 217 -5.34 14.32 -9.03
N GLY A 218 -5.93 15.08 -8.10
CA GLY A 218 -7.32 14.88 -7.78
C GLY A 218 -8.14 14.97 -9.07
N GLN A 219 -9.05 14.02 -9.22
CA GLN A 219 -10.21 14.03 -10.09
C GLN A 219 -10.54 15.44 -10.62
N ALA A 220 -10.30 15.70 -11.91
CA ALA A 220 -11.06 16.74 -12.61
C ALA A 220 -12.52 16.30 -12.53
N GLY A 221 -13.31 17.02 -11.75
CA GLY A 221 -14.74 16.80 -11.62
C GLY A 221 -15.38 16.84 -13.00
N SER A 222 -16.15 15.80 -13.30
CA SER A 222 -17.11 15.84 -14.40
C SER A 222 -18.18 16.89 -14.06
N GLY A 223 -18.30 17.91 -14.90
CA GLY A 223 -19.33 18.94 -14.85
C GLY A 223 -19.35 19.69 -16.17
#